data_AF-C0P1B1-F1
#
_entry.id   AF-C0P1B1-F1
#
_cell.length_a   1.000
_cell.length_b   1.000
_cell.length_c   1.000
_cell.angle_alpha   90.00
_cell.angle_beta   90.00
_cell.angle_gamma   90.00
#
_symmetry.space_group_name_H-M   'P 1'
#
loop_
_entity.id
_entity.type
_entity.pdbx_description
1 polymer ?
#
loop_
_entity_poly.entity_id
_entity_poly.type
_entity_poly.pdbx_seq_one_letter_code
_entity_poly.pdbx_strand_id
1 'polypeptide(L)'
;MSSLTSGQVLAGAKWNYRLIDALEGDGTHQSVAFKAKVIPKYGVLDAPQWAFIKTAAPNDPHARENLKREHENYLLPSIASGACFRKMYDAIGDPSDGGGISYAAFEWLDTTLAGVEYRPGKLFQSGSRCSAQPYAMRAPEVWQGQPCTEPSQVWALAAMLLCWMKPGILGTWGCPSPMIPLEKAVESTE
;
A
#
# COMPACT_ATOMS: atom_id res chain seq x y z
N MET A 1 -13.63 22.66 -4.95
CA MET A 1 -12.38 22.60 -4.16
C MET A 1 -11.26 22.22 -5.11
N SER A 2 -10.15 22.95 -5.06
CA SER A 2 -9.04 22.89 -6.01
C SER A 2 -8.40 21.50 -6.08
N SER A 3 -8.32 20.94 -7.28
CA SER A 3 -7.51 19.75 -7.58
C SER A 3 -6.06 20.04 -7.20
N LEU A 4 -5.44 19.20 -6.36
CA LEU A 4 -4.03 19.36 -6.02
C LEU A 4 -3.19 19.31 -7.30
N THR A 5 -2.32 20.30 -7.44
CA THR A 5 -1.40 20.42 -8.57
C THR A 5 0.02 20.22 -8.10
N SER A 6 0.83 19.62 -8.97
CA SER A 6 2.29 19.59 -8.82
C SER A 6 2.82 20.98 -8.48
N GLY A 7 3.75 21.05 -7.53
CA GLY A 7 4.34 22.28 -7.00
C GLY A 7 3.69 22.81 -5.72
N GLN A 8 2.47 22.39 -5.37
CA GLN A 8 1.81 22.79 -4.12
C GLN A 8 2.62 22.31 -2.90
N VAL A 9 2.70 23.16 -1.87
CA VAL A 9 3.37 22.83 -0.61
C VAL A 9 2.34 22.59 0.49
N LEU A 10 2.39 21.42 1.10
CA LEU A 10 1.59 21.05 2.27
C LEU A 10 2.41 21.29 3.54
N ALA A 11 1.82 21.94 4.53
CA ALA A 11 2.46 22.18 5.82
C ALA A 11 2.13 21.03 6.79
N GLY A 12 3.08 20.12 7.02
CA GLY A 12 2.96 19.10 8.06
C GLY A 12 3.46 19.59 9.41
N ALA A 13 3.35 18.76 10.44
CA ALA A 13 3.87 19.10 11.76
C ALA A 13 5.41 19.07 11.77
N LYS A 14 6.02 17.98 11.28
CA LYS A 14 7.48 17.82 11.22
C LYS A 14 8.11 18.61 10.07
N TRP A 15 7.57 18.44 8.86
CA TRP A 15 8.16 19.03 7.66
C TRP A 15 7.10 19.64 6.74
N ASN A 16 7.56 20.40 5.75
CA ASN A 16 6.72 20.83 4.65
C ASN A 16 6.94 19.87 3.46
N TYR A 17 5.92 19.66 2.64
CA TYR A 17 5.94 18.69 1.55
C TYR A 17 5.55 19.35 0.25
N ARG A 18 6.50 19.50 -0.68
CA ARG A 18 6.20 19.97 -2.03
C ARG A 18 5.80 18.80 -2.91
N LEU A 19 4.56 18.78 -3.39
CA LEU A 19 4.08 17.77 -4.33
C LEU A 19 4.85 17.90 -5.65
N ILE A 20 5.32 16.76 -6.18
CA ILE A 20 6.08 16.71 -7.43
C ILE A 20 5.26 15.99 -8.48
N ASP A 21 4.96 14.72 -8.28
CA ASP A 21 4.28 13.90 -9.29
C ASP A 21 3.06 13.23 -8.66
N ALA A 22 1.94 13.25 -9.37
CA ALA A 22 0.83 12.36 -9.05
C ALA A 22 1.25 10.94 -9.40
N LEU A 23 1.02 10.01 -8.50
CA LEU A 23 1.30 8.59 -8.70
C LEU A 23 0.06 7.97 -9.33
N GLU A 24 0.18 7.64 -10.62
CA GLU A 24 -0.87 6.93 -11.34
C GLU A 24 -1.04 5.53 -10.75
N GLY A 25 -2.21 5.29 -10.16
CA GLY A 25 -2.68 3.95 -9.84
C GLY A 25 -3.20 3.24 -11.09
N ASP A 26 -3.56 1.97 -10.93
CA ASP A 26 -4.18 1.15 -11.99
C ASP A 26 -5.70 1.37 -12.13
N GLY A 27 -6.24 2.41 -11.49
CA GLY A 27 -7.68 2.71 -11.46
C GLY A 27 -8.49 1.86 -10.48
N THR A 28 -7.87 0.91 -9.75
CA THR A 28 -8.57 0.07 -8.77
C THR A 28 -8.63 0.68 -7.37
N HIS A 29 -7.83 1.72 -7.11
CA HIS A 29 -7.77 2.38 -5.82
C HIS A 29 -8.44 3.76 -5.87
N GLN A 30 -9.31 4.05 -4.90
CA GLN A 30 -10.05 5.33 -4.81
C GLN A 30 -9.22 6.49 -4.21
N SER A 31 -7.99 6.21 -3.77
CA SER A 31 -7.14 7.23 -3.13
C SER A 31 -6.13 7.79 -4.12
N VAL A 32 -5.91 9.09 -4.05
CA VAL A 32 -4.90 9.79 -4.86
C VAL A 32 -3.61 9.81 -4.07
N ALA A 33 -2.50 9.53 -4.75
CA ALA A 33 -1.19 9.53 -4.13
C ALA A 33 -0.22 10.41 -4.91
N PHE A 34 0.76 10.98 -4.22
CA PHE A 34 1.78 11.85 -4.80
C PHE A 34 3.17 11.48 -4.26
N LYS A 35 4.18 11.64 -5.10
CA LYS A 35 5.56 11.81 -4.63
C LYS A 35 5.74 13.27 -4.23
N ALA A 36 6.32 13.49 -3.06
CA ALA A 36 6.61 14.82 -2.56
C ALA A 36 8.09 14.96 -2.16
N LYS A 37 8.66 16.13 -2.43
CA LYS A 37 9.94 16.54 -1.87
C LYS A 37 9.70 17.06 -0.46
N VAL A 38 10.45 16.54 0.49
CA VAL A 38 10.42 17.01 1.87
C VAL A 38 11.26 18.27 1.97
N ILE A 39 10.72 19.28 2.64
CA ILE A 39 11.35 20.55 2.91
C ILE A 39 11.52 20.63 4.44
N PRO A 40 12.76 20.52 4.95
CA PRO A 40 13.04 20.61 6.37
C PRO A 40 12.57 21.96 6.92
N LYS A 41 11.98 21.95 8.11
CA LYS A 41 11.76 23.19 8.87
C LYS A 41 13.07 23.59 9.57
N TYR A 42 13.22 24.88 9.84
CA TYR A 42 14.39 25.40 10.55
C TYR A 42 14.68 24.59 11.83
N GLY A 43 15.92 24.10 11.96
CA GLY A 43 16.38 23.34 13.13
C GLY A 43 16.23 21.83 13.04
N VAL A 44 15.65 21.26 11.98
CA VAL A 44 15.53 19.80 11.81
C VAL A 44 16.51 19.31 10.73
N LEU A 45 17.57 18.60 11.15
CA LEU A 45 18.65 18.15 10.26
C LEU A 45 18.40 16.79 9.59
N ASP A 46 17.56 15.94 10.17
CA ASP A 46 17.40 14.54 9.74
C ASP A 46 16.18 14.31 8.85
N ALA A 47 15.85 15.30 8.01
CA ALA A 47 14.72 15.18 7.10
C ALA A 47 15.06 14.23 5.93
N PRO A 48 14.22 13.22 5.64
CA PRO A 48 14.37 12.42 4.43
C PRO A 48 14.20 13.31 3.20
N GLN A 49 14.69 12.89 2.04
CA GLN A 49 14.56 13.68 0.80
C GLN A 49 13.13 13.63 0.23
N TRP A 50 12.47 12.50 0.35
CA TRP A 50 11.22 12.18 -0.32
C TRP A 50 10.16 11.66 0.66
N ALA A 51 8.90 11.94 0.33
CA ALA A 51 7.73 11.39 1.02
C ALA A 51 6.69 10.91 0.00
N PHE A 52 5.92 9.91 0.42
CA PHE A 52 4.70 9.47 -0.24
C PHE A 52 3.51 10.16 0.43
N ILE A 53 2.76 10.96 -0.31
CA ILE A 53 1.56 11.65 0.21
C ILE A 53 0.34 10.92 -0.29
N LYS A 54 -0.55 10.52 0.63
CA LYS A 54 -1.85 9.92 0.30
C LYS A 54 -2.97 10.88 0.68
N THR A 55 -4.00 10.94 -0.15
CA THR A 55 -5.21 11.73 0.10
C THR A 55 -6.46 11.01 -0.38
N ALA A 56 -7.59 11.42 0.16
CA ALA A 56 -8.91 10.96 -0.24
C ALA A 56 -9.56 12.02 -1.12
N ALA A 57 -10.30 11.60 -2.14
CA ALA A 57 -11.10 12.54 -2.92
C ALA A 57 -12.10 13.25 -1.99
N PRO A 58 -12.22 14.59 -2.05
CA PRO A 58 -13.06 15.35 -1.11
C PRO A 58 -14.54 14.99 -1.22
N ASN A 59 -14.97 14.50 -2.40
CA ASN A 59 -16.34 14.10 -2.67
C ASN A 59 -16.59 12.60 -2.42
N ASP A 60 -15.62 11.89 -1.82
CA ASP A 60 -15.71 10.47 -1.53
C ASP A 60 -15.62 10.22 -0.01
N PRO A 61 -16.77 10.11 0.68
CA PRO A 61 -16.81 9.84 2.12
C PRO A 61 -16.13 8.52 2.50
N HIS A 62 -16.24 7.49 1.64
CA HIS A 62 -15.62 6.19 1.90
C HIS A 62 -14.10 6.27 1.83
N ALA A 63 -13.56 6.98 0.84
CA ALA A 63 -12.13 7.21 0.75
C ALA A 63 -11.59 7.98 1.98
N ARG A 64 -12.34 8.97 2.48
CA ARG A 64 -11.98 9.73 3.69
C ARG A 64 -11.97 8.85 4.94
N GLU A 65 -13.02 8.06 5.14
CA GLU A 65 -13.11 7.11 6.26
C GLU A 65 -11.96 6.09 6.21
N ASN A 66 -11.62 5.60 5.01
CA ASN A 66 -10.52 4.67 4.83
C ASN A 66 -9.15 5.32 5.14
N LEU A 67 -8.93 6.56 4.71
CA LEU A 67 -7.70 7.30 5.03
C LEU A 67 -7.59 7.55 6.55
N LYS A 68 -8.70 7.89 7.20
CA LYS A 68 -8.76 8.05 8.66
C LYS A 68 -8.41 6.74 9.37
N ARG A 69 -9.01 5.62 8.97
CA ARG A 69 -8.73 4.30 9.54
C ARG A 69 -7.28 3.88 9.33
N GLU A 70 -6.72 4.14 8.15
CA GLU A 70 -5.31 3.91 7.86
C GLU A 70 -4.41 4.73 8.77
N HIS A 71 -4.69 6.01 8.95
CA HIS A 71 -3.98 6.85 9.92
C HIS A 71 -4.04 6.29 11.34
N GLU A 72 -5.24 5.90 11.81
CA GLU A 72 -5.42 5.31 13.15
C GLU A 72 -4.60 4.03 13.33
N ASN A 73 -4.52 3.18 12.30
CA ASN A 73 -3.66 1.99 12.32
C ASN A 73 -2.18 2.36 12.46
N TYR A 74 -1.72 3.38 11.73
CA TYR A 74 -0.32 3.84 11.84
C TYR A 74 0.02 4.45 13.20
N LEU A 75 -0.96 4.85 14.01
CA LEU A 75 -0.77 5.27 15.40
C LEU A 75 -0.65 4.09 16.37
N LEU A 76 -1.00 2.86 15.99
CA LEU A 76 -0.85 1.70 16.85
C LEU A 76 0.65 1.46 17.16
N PRO A 77 1.04 1.26 18.43
CA PRO A 77 2.45 1.14 18.80
C PRO A 77 3.22 0.04 18.06
N SER A 78 2.56 -1.09 17.79
CA SER A 78 3.14 -2.23 17.05
C SER A 78 3.47 -1.88 15.60
N ILE A 79 2.68 -1.00 14.98
CA ILE A 79 2.90 -0.54 13.60
C ILE A 79 3.92 0.61 13.60
N ALA A 80 3.74 1.60 14.48
CA ALA A 80 4.60 2.78 14.55
C ALA A 80 6.07 2.46 14.86
N SER A 81 6.33 1.41 15.65
CA SER A 81 7.68 0.97 16.03
C SER A 81 8.24 -0.15 15.15
N GLY A 82 7.42 -0.80 14.32
CA GLY A 82 7.83 -1.96 13.54
C GLY A 82 8.68 -1.59 12.32
N ALA A 83 9.86 -2.20 12.19
CA ALA A 83 10.78 -1.96 11.08
C ALA A 83 10.25 -2.43 9.71
N CYS A 84 9.31 -3.40 9.71
CA CYS A 84 8.72 -3.94 8.50
C CYS A 84 7.51 -3.11 7.99
N PHE A 85 7.08 -2.11 8.74
CA PHE A 85 6.02 -1.20 8.33
C PHE A 85 6.62 0.11 7.84
N ARG A 86 6.10 0.60 6.73
CA ARG A 86 6.44 1.94 6.22
C ARG A 86 6.13 2.98 7.30
N LYS A 87 7.05 3.91 7.56
CA LYS A 87 6.80 4.93 8.59
C LYS A 87 5.78 5.97 8.12
N MET A 88 4.90 6.39 9.03
CA MET A 88 4.11 7.61 8.86
C MET A 88 4.88 8.81 9.43
N TYR A 89 5.06 9.84 8.62
CA TYR A 89 5.79 11.05 9.01
C TYR A 89 4.87 12.07 9.68
N ASP A 90 3.79 12.45 9.00
CA ASP A 90 2.83 13.47 9.44
C ASP A 90 1.41 13.12 8.99
N ALA A 91 0.43 13.53 9.79
CA ALA A 91 -0.96 13.69 9.37
C ALA A 91 -1.23 15.18 9.17
N ILE A 92 -1.78 15.55 8.02
CA ILE A 92 -1.99 16.92 7.59
C ILE A 92 -3.49 17.13 7.40
N GLY A 93 -4.08 17.93 8.28
CA GLY A 93 -5.49 18.33 8.19
C GLY A 93 -5.63 19.78 7.79
N ASP A 94 -6.74 20.11 7.13
CA ASP A 94 -7.18 21.49 7.06
C ASP A 94 -7.86 21.83 8.41
N PRO A 95 -7.41 22.86 9.15
CA PRO A 95 -8.09 23.29 10.38
C PRO A 95 -9.56 23.64 10.14
N SER A 96 -9.93 23.98 8.91
CA SER A 96 -11.30 24.29 8.49
C SER A 96 -12.22 23.05 8.48
N ASP A 97 -11.66 21.85 8.40
CA ASP A 97 -12.41 20.58 8.24
C ASP A 97 -12.63 19.85 9.59
N GLY A 98 -12.82 20.63 10.67
CA GLY A 98 -13.12 20.09 12.00
C GLY A 98 -12.01 19.21 12.61
N GLY A 99 -10.76 19.39 12.17
CA GLY A 99 -9.63 18.56 12.59
C GLY A 99 -9.49 17.23 11.85
N GLY A 100 -10.26 17.03 10.76
CA GLY A 100 -10.13 15.88 9.89
C GLY A 100 -8.79 15.84 9.15
N ILE A 101 -8.29 14.63 8.91
CA ILE A 101 -7.05 14.42 8.13
C ILE A 101 -7.40 14.49 6.65
N SER A 102 -6.76 15.42 5.94
CA SER A 102 -6.90 15.59 4.50
C SER A 102 -5.78 14.85 3.74
N TYR A 103 -4.60 14.76 4.35
CA TYR A 103 -3.42 14.10 3.78
C TYR A 103 -2.66 13.35 4.85
N ALA A 104 -2.08 12.22 4.47
CA ALA A 104 -1.09 11.52 5.29
C ALA A 104 0.23 11.43 4.53
N ALA A 105 1.32 11.83 5.19
CA ALA A 105 2.67 11.78 4.67
C ALA A 105 3.37 10.53 5.22
N PHE A 106 3.95 9.75 4.33
CA PHE A 106 4.63 8.50 4.63
C PHE A 106 6.05 8.49 4.06
N GLU A 107 6.84 7.56 4.57
CA GLU A 107 8.13 7.20 4.01
C GLU A 107 8.03 6.81 2.55
N TRP A 108 8.91 7.42 1.74
CA TRP A 108 9.09 7.04 0.35
C TRP A 108 9.91 5.75 0.26
N LEU A 109 9.42 4.78 -0.51
CA LEU A 109 10.16 3.58 -0.87
C LEU A 109 10.49 3.64 -2.36
N ASP A 110 11.76 3.44 -2.72
CA ASP A 110 12.22 3.54 -4.11
C ASP A 110 11.65 2.45 -5.02
N THR A 111 11.23 1.33 -4.45
CA THR A 111 10.61 0.23 -5.17
C THR A 111 9.44 -0.37 -4.40
N THR A 112 8.53 -0.99 -5.16
CA THR A 112 7.50 -1.87 -4.62
C THR A 112 7.99 -3.31 -4.74
N LEU A 113 7.44 -4.23 -3.94
CA LEU A 113 7.81 -5.65 -4.07
C LEU A 113 7.62 -6.19 -5.49
N ALA A 114 6.59 -5.70 -6.19
CA ALA A 114 6.34 -5.98 -7.60
C ALA A 114 7.51 -5.59 -8.52
N GLY A 115 8.27 -4.53 -8.21
CA GLY A 115 9.42 -4.13 -9.01
C GLY A 115 10.70 -4.93 -8.73
N VAL A 116 10.68 -5.81 -7.74
CA VAL A 116 11.84 -6.63 -7.36
C VAL A 116 11.77 -7.94 -8.14
N GLU A 117 12.78 -8.24 -8.96
CA GLU A 117 12.89 -9.55 -9.62
C GLU A 117 13.28 -10.62 -8.59
N TYR A 118 12.60 -11.77 -8.60
CA TYR A 118 13.00 -12.90 -7.77
C TYR A 118 14.29 -13.52 -8.32
N ARG A 119 15.37 -13.46 -7.53
CA ARG A 119 16.62 -14.17 -7.84
C ARG A 119 17.02 -15.04 -6.64
N PRO A 120 17.08 -16.38 -6.80
CA PRO A 120 17.61 -17.22 -5.75
C PRO A 120 19.10 -16.89 -5.53
N GLY A 121 19.43 -16.31 -4.37
CA GLY A 121 20.81 -16.12 -3.90
C GLY A 121 21.44 -14.72 -4.05
N LYS A 122 20.81 -13.73 -4.70
CA LYS A 122 21.35 -12.35 -4.78
C LYS A 122 20.23 -11.30 -4.87
N LEU A 123 20.28 -10.29 -3.99
CA LEU A 123 19.33 -9.17 -3.90
C LEU A 123 19.54 -8.11 -5.03
N PHE A 124 18.42 -7.71 -5.66
CA PHE A 124 18.18 -6.61 -6.66
C PHE A 124 18.72 -6.84 -8.10
N GLN A 125 18.08 -6.45 -9.23
CA GLN A 125 17.17 -5.35 -9.63
C GLN A 125 16.23 -5.74 -10.82
N SER A 126 15.00 -5.20 -10.83
CA SER A 126 14.10 -4.80 -11.95
C SER A 126 13.36 -5.83 -12.85
N GLY A 127 12.02 -5.83 -12.76
CA GLY A 127 11.12 -6.29 -13.84
C GLY A 127 9.64 -6.49 -13.44
N SER A 128 8.73 -5.76 -14.09
CA SER A 128 7.25 -5.93 -14.16
C SER A 128 6.38 -5.66 -12.92
N ARG A 129 5.58 -4.59 -13.00
CA ARG A 129 4.52 -4.21 -12.03
C ARG A 129 3.45 -5.32 -11.87
N CYS A 130 3.45 -6.06 -10.76
CA CYS A 130 2.29 -6.82 -10.28
C CYS A 130 1.37 -5.94 -9.42
N SER A 131 0.08 -5.93 -9.75
CA SER A 131 -0.96 -5.15 -9.08
C SER A 131 -1.31 -5.69 -7.68
N ALA A 132 -1.86 -4.82 -6.85
CA ALA A 132 -2.25 -5.12 -5.49
C ALA A 132 -3.57 -5.93 -5.44
N GLN A 133 -3.63 -6.88 -4.51
CA GLN A 133 -4.71 -7.85 -4.25
C GLN A 133 -5.32 -8.55 -5.49
N PRO A 134 -4.54 -9.35 -6.24
CA PRO A 134 -5.16 -10.34 -7.10
C PRO A 134 -6.07 -11.23 -6.28
N TYR A 135 -7.20 -11.59 -6.88
CA TYR A 135 -8.07 -12.67 -6.41
C TYR A 135 -7.31 -13.95 -5.98
N ALA A 136 -6.18 -14.26 -6.63
CA ALA A 136 -5.32 -15.39 -6.29
C ALA A 136 -4.56 -15.25 -4.95
N MET A 137 -4.37 -14.03 -4.43
CA MET A 137 -3.74 -13.77 -3.13
C MET A 137 -4.75 -13.78 -1.97
N ARG A 138 -6.07 -13.88 -2.24
CA ARG A 138 -7.07 -14.01 -1.19
C ARG A 138 -7.19 -15.47 -0.77
N ALA A 139 -7.23 -15.69 0.54
CA ALA A 139 -7.50 -17.01 1.09
C ALA A 139 -8.91 -17.51 0.71
N PRO A 140 -9.14 -18.83 0.61
CA PRO A 140 -10.42 -19.40 0.17
C PRO A 140 -11.62 -18.94 1.02
N GLU A 141 -11.44 -18.77 2.32
CA GLU A 141 -12.48 -18.30 3.24
C GLU A 141 -12.88 -16.85 2.93
N VAL A 142 -11.91 -15.99 2.57
CA VAL A 142 -12.18 -14.61 2.16
C VAL A 142 -12.97 -14.57 0.85
N TRP A 143 -12.73 -15.53 -0.03
CA TRP A 143 -13.52 -15.75 -1.25
C TRP A 143 -14.98 -16.11 -0.95
N GLN A 144 -15.23 -16.84 0.13
CA GLN A 144 -16.56 -17.24 0.58
C GLN A 144 -17.25 -16.15 1.42
N GLY A 145 -16.67 -14.95 1.50
CA GLY A 145 -17.20 -13.85 2.29
C GLY A 145 -17.01 -14.01 3.81
N GLN A 146 -16.17 -14.97 4.24
CA GLN A 146 -15.81 -15.10 5.64
C GLN A 146 -14.83 -14.00 6.07
N PRO A 147 -14.75 -13.70 7.37
CA PRO A 147 -13.80 -12.71 7.88
C PRO A 147 -12.35 -13.10 7.56
N CYS A 148 -11.54 -12.10 7.21
CA CYS A 148 -10.10 -12.27 7.13
C CYS A 148 -9.53 -12.49 8.53
N THR A 149 -8.82 -13.60 8.72
CA THR A 149 -8.17 -13.96 9.98
C THR A 149 -6.66 -13.98 9.82
N GLU A 150 -5.92 -14.25 10.90
CA GLU A 150 -4.45 -14.40 10.84
C GLU A 150 -4.00 -15.47 9.81
N PRO A 151 -4.61 -16.68 9.74
CA PRO A 151 -4.32 -17.66 8.69
C PRO A 151 -4.48 -17.11 7.26
N SER A 152 -5.47 -16.25 7.03
CA SER A 152 -5.69 -15.65 5.71
C SER A 152 -4.50 -14.80 5.25
N GLN A 153 -3.78 -14.17 6.19
CA GLN A 153 -2.57 -13.40 5.88
C GLN A 153 -1.39 -14.31 5.52
N VAL A 154 -1.28 -15.48 6.15
CA VAL A 154 -0.25 -16.48 5.82
C VAL A 154 -0.46 -17.00 4.39
N TRP A 155 -1.71 -17.24 3.99
CA TRP A 155 -2.04 -17.57 2.60
C TRP A 155 -1.58 -16.48 1.64
N ALA A 156 -1.90 -15.22 1.93
CA ALA A 156 -1.51 -14.09 1.09
C ALA A 156 0.01 -14.00 0.91
N LEU A 157 0.78 -14.23 1.98
CA LEU A 157 2.25 -14.29 1.91
C LEU A 157 2.74 -15.45 1.05
N ALA A 158 2.17 -16.65 1.22
CA ALA A 158 2.54 -17.81 0.42
C ALA A 158 2.22 -17.61 -1.07
N ALA A 159 1.03 -17.09 -1.38
CA ALA A 159 0.61 -16.78 -2.74
C ALA A 159 1.50 -15.70 -3.38
N MET A 160 1.84 -14.65 -2.62
CA MET A 160 2.78 -13.61 -3.03
C MET A 160 4.15 -14.19 -3.36
N LEU A 161 4.72 -15.05 -2.50
CA LEU A 161 6.00 -15.71 -2.74
C LEU A 161 5.95 -16.62 -3.97
N LEU A 162 4.91 -17.42 -4.14
CA LEU A 162 4.75 -18.31 -5.30
C LEU A 162 4.67 -17.52 -6.61
N CYS A 163 3.84 -16.48 -6.65
CA CYS A 163 3.72 -15.60 -7.82
C CYS A 163 5.03 -14.86 -8.10
N TRP A 164 5.78 -14.51 -7.05
CA TRP A 164 7.08 -13.87 -7.19
C TRP A 164 8.14 -14.83 -7.76
N MET A 165 8.17 -16.07 -7.28
CA MET A 165 9.07 -17.12 -7.76
C MET A 165 8.74 -17.57 -9.19
N LYS A 166 7.45 -17.68 -9.51
CA LYS A 166 6.97 -18.11 -10.81
C LYS A 166 5.67 -17.37 -11.17
N PRO A 167 5.78 -16.27 -11.94
CA PRO A 167 4.61 -15.54 -12.41
C PRO A 167 3.63 -16.47 -13.15
N GLY A 168 2.33 -16.34 -12.85
CA GLY A 168 1.27 -17.13 -13.47
C GLY A 168 1.00 -18.50 -12.84
N ILE A 169 1.72 -18.90 -11.79
CA ILE A 169 1.52 -20.21 -11.13
C ILE A 169 0.12 -20.39 -10.52
N LEU A 170 -0.48 -19.31 -10.03
CA LEU A 170 -1.86 -19.31 -9.52
C LEU A 170 -2.90 -18.92 -10.59
N GLY A 171 -2.50 -18.91 -11.87
CA GLY A 171 -3.33 -18.51 -13.00
C GLY A 171 -3.22 -17.03 -13.36
N THR A 172 -3.99 -16.63 -14.37
CA THR A 172 -4.11 -15.24 -14.84
C THR A 172 -4.94 -14.38 -13.87
N TRP A 173 -4.47 -13.17 -13.63
CA TRP A 173 -5.12 -12.15 -12.81
C TRP A 173 -6.60 -11.99 -13.17
N GLY A 174 -7.50 -12.19 -12.20
CA GLY A 174 -8.95 -12.02 -12.39
C GLY A 174 -9.75 -13.28 -12.79
N CYS A 175 -9.13 -14.46 -12.83
CA CYS A 175 -9.89 -15.69 -13.09
C CYS A 175 -10.65 -16.12 -11.81
N PRO A 176 -11.99 -16.24 -11.84
CA PRO A 176 -12.78 -16.57 -10.65
C PRO A 176 -12.77 -18.06 -10.28
N SER A 177 -12.03 -18.89 -11.00
CA SER A 177 -11.96 -20.33 -10.77
C SER A 177 -10.58 -20.73 -10.25
N PRO A 178 -10.47 -21.33 -9.05
CA PRO A 178 -9.23 -21.92 -8.60
C PRO A 178 -8.93 -23.14 -9.49
N MET A 179 -7.82 -23.09 -10.23
CA MET A 179 -7.40 -24.15 -11.16
C MET A 179 -6.77 -25.37 -10.45
N ILE A 180 -7.24 -25.71 -9.25
CA ILE A 180 -6.92 -26.99 -8.62
C ILE A 180 -8.24 -27.66 -8.28
N PRO A 181 -8.66 -28.71 -9.03
CA PRO A 181 -9.67 -29.61 -8.55
C PRO A 181 -9.12 -30.22 -7.25
N LEU A 182 -9.82 -30.01 -6.14
CA LEU A 182 -9.51 -30.58 -4.84
C LEU A 182 -9.68 -32.13 -4.80
N GLU A 183 -9.77 -32.78 -5.96
CA GLU A 183 -10.03 -34.22 -6.14
C GLU A 183 -8.77 -35.06 -6.39
N LYS A 184 -7.55 -34.49 -6.41
CA LYS A 184 -6.31 -35.28 -6.61
C LYS A 184 -5.32 -35.31 -5.45
N ALA A 185 -5.70 -34.82 -4.27
CA ALA A 185 -4.84 -34.87 -3.08
C ALA A 185 -5.20 -35.98 -2.07
N VAL A 186 -6.20 -36.82 -2.36
CA VAL A 186 -6.69 -37.88 -1.43
C VAL A 186 -6.70 -39.27 -2.12
N GLU A 187 -5.76 -39.54 -3.03
CA GLU A 187 -5.71 -40.86 -3.70
C GLU A 187 -4.29 -41.45 -3.77
N SER A 188 -3.49 -41.25 -2.72
CA SER A 188 -2.21 -41.92 -2.56
C SER A 188 -1.99 -42.43 -1.14
N THR A 189 -2.97 -43.19 -0.63
CA THR A 189 -2.84 -44.09 0.53
C THR A 189 -3.91 -45.18 0.40
N GLU A 190 -3.67 -46.13 -0.49
CA GLU A 190 -4.15 -47.52 -0.39
C GLU A 190 -3.02 -48.45 -0.83
#